data_AF-A0A5Y3X8X5-F1
#
_entry.id   AF-A0A5Y3X8X5-F1
#
_cell.length_a   1.000
_cell.length_b   1.000
_cell.length_c   1.000
_cell.angle_alpha   90.00
_cell.angle_beta   90.00
_cell.angle_gamma   90.00
#
_symmetry.space_group_name_H-M   'P 1'
#
loop_
_entity.id
_entity.type
_entity.pdbx_description
1 polymer ?
#
loop_
_entity_poly.entity_id
_entity_poly.type
_entity_poly.pdbx_seq_one_letter_code
_entity_poly.pdbx_strand_id
1 'polypeptide(L)'
;MVMVALIVAFYLLRYFFASATAYTSALAPMMIAAALAMPEIPLPVFCLMVGAAIGLGSILTPYATGPSPIYYGSGYLPTVDYWRLGAIFGLIFLVLLIVTGLLWMPVVLL
;
A
#
# COMPACT_ATOMS: atom_id res chain seq x y z
N MET A 1 11.51 -4.71 12.58
CA MET A 1 10.54 -3.69 13.05
C MET A 1 10.48 -2.48 12.12
N VAL A 2 11.62 -1.87 11.78
CA VAL A 2 11.67 -0.68 10.91
C VAL A 2 11.08 -0.93 9.52
N MET A 3 11.37 -2.07 8.89
CA MET A 3 10.79 -2.46 7.60
C MET A 3 9.26 -2.41 7.61
N VAL A 4 8.62 -2.97 8.65
CA VAL A 4 7.17 -2.97 8.80
C VAL A 4 6.65 -1.56 8.99
N ALA A 5 7.32 -0.73 9.80
CA ALA A 5 6.94 0.67 9.99
C ALA A 5 7.00 1.46 8.68
N LEU A 6 8.03 1.27 7.86
CA LEU A 6 8.14 1.90 6.54
C LEU A 6 7.01 1.46 5.60
N ILE A 7 6.67 0.17 5.57
CA ILE A 7 5.56 -0.35 4.76
C ILE A 7 4.22 0.20 5.23
N VAL A 8 3.96 0.22 6.53
CA VAL A 8 2.72 0.78 7.09
C VAL A 8 2.62 2.27 6.76
N ALA A 9 3.69 3.04 6.97
CA ALA A 9 3.71 4.45 6.62
C ALA A 9 3.47 4.68 5.12
N PHE A 10 4.17 3.93 4.26
CA PHE A 10 4.00 3.99 2.81
C PHE A 10 2.54 3.73 2.44
N TYR A 11 1.96 2.64 2.96
CA TYR A 11 0.59 2.22 2.68
C TYR A 11 -0.46 3.23 3.16
N LEU A 12 -0.31 3.83 4.35
CA LEU A 12 -1.23 4.83 4.87
C LEU A 12 -1.12 6.17 4.14
N LEU A 13 0.09 6.57 3.73
CA LEU A 13 0.30 7.79 2.94
C LEU A 13 -0.45 7.77 1.61
N ARG A 14 -0.86 6.59 1.14
CA ARG A 14 -1.70 6.42 -0.04
C ARG A 14 -3.00 7.22 0.03
N TYR A 15 -3.51 7.47 1.23
CA TYR A 15 -4.68 8.31 1.48
C TYR A 15 -4.54 9.71 0.85
N PHE A 16 -3.34 10.28 0.81
CA PHE A 16 -3.14 11.65 0.33
C PHE A 16 -3.01 11.79 -1.19
N PHE A 17 -3.06 10.69 -1.94
CA PHE A 17 -2.80 10.70 -3.38
C PHE A 17 -4.01 10.18 -4.16
N ALA A 18 -4.42 10.94 -5.18
CA ALA A 18 -5.40 10.47 -6.16
C ALA A 18 -4.77 9.66 -7.31
N SER A 19 -3.47 9.86 -7.57
CA SER A 19 -2.76 9.15 -8.63
C SER A 19 -1.76 8.15 -8.06
N ALA A 20 -1.88 6.89 -8.50
CA ALA A 20 -0.92 5.84 -8.19
C ALA A 20 0.47 6.14 -8.76
N THR A 21 0.56 6.79 -9.93
CA THR A 21 1.84 7.13 -10.55
C THR A 21 2.56 8.22 -9.77
N ALA A 22 1.84 9.29 -9.37
CA ALA A 22 2.40 10.37 -8.56
C ALA A 22 2.82 9.89 -7.17
N TYR A 23 2.00 9.03 -6.56
CA TYR A 23 2.33 8.37 -5.28
C TYR A 23 3.62 7.54 -5.39
N THR A 24 3.71 6.70 -6.42
CA THR A 24 4.86 5.80 -6.63
C THR A 24 6.13 6.60 -6.91
N SER A 25 6.08 7.59 -7.81
CA SER A 25 7.25 8.38 -8.17
C SER A 25 7.77 9.23 -7.01
N ALA A 26 6.88 9.74 -6.14
CA ALA A 26 7.27 10.56 -5.00
C ALA A 26 7.82 9.73 -3.83
N LEU A 27 7.14 8.63 -3.46
CA LEU A 27 7.40 7.96 -2.19
C LEU A 27 8.20 6.66 -2.32
N ALA A 28 8.07 5.90 -3.41
CA ALA A 28 8.75 4.60 -3.51
C ALA A 28 10.29 4.75 -3.51
N PRO A 29 10.92 5.68 -4.27
CA PRO A 29 12.37 5.88 -4.22
C PRO A 29 12.86 6.28 -2.81
N MET A 30 12.09 7.14 -2.13
CA MET A 30 12.40 7.57 -0.76
C MET A 30 12.36 6.41 0.23
N MET A 31 11.33 5.56 0.16
CA MET A 31 11.22 4.39 1.04
C MET A 31 12.35 3.39 0.80
N ILE A 32 12.68 3.12 -0.47
CA ILE A 32 13.77 2.22 -0.84
C ILE A 32 15.13 2.77 -0.39
N ALA A 33 15.36 4.08 -0.55
CA ALA A 33 16.57 4.74 -0.07
C ALA A 33 16.71 4.65 1.46
N ALA A 34 15.61 4.82 2.20
CA ALA A 34 15.61 4.64 3.66
C ALA A 34 15.92 3.19 4.06
N ALA A 35 15.40 2.21 3.33
CA ALA A 35 15.69 0.80 3.57
C ALA A 35 17.14 0.43 3.23
N LEU A 36 17.70 0.99 2.16
CA LEU A 36 19.10 0.80 1.74
C LEU A 36 20.11 1.25 2.82
N ALA A 37 19.76 2.26 3.62
CA ALA A 37 20.61 2.73 4.71
C ALA A 37 20.68 1.75 5.90
N MET A 38 19.89 0.67 5.90
CA MET A 38 19.75 -0.27 7.01
C MET A 38 20.13 -1.69 6.55
N PRO A 39 21.31 -2.20 6.93
CA PRO A 39 21.81 -3.51 6.47
C PRO A 39 20.91 -4.69 6.83
N GLU A 40 20.15 -4.55 7.92
CA GLU A 40 19.25 -5.57 8.46
C GLU A 40 18.00 -5.80 7.61
N ILE A 41 17.68 -4.86 6.70
CA ILE A 41 16.48 -4.97 5.86
C ILE A 41 16.80 -5.81 4.63
N PRO A 42 16.11 -6.95 4.39
CA PRO A 42 16.27 -7.71 3.16
C PRO A 42 15.68 -6.91 2.00
N LEU A 43 16.53 -6.14 1.32
CA LEU A 43 16.11 -5.19 0.28
C LEU A 43 15.23 -5.81 -0.81
N PRO A 44 15.49 -7.02 -1.34
CA PRO A 44 14.62 -7.62 -2.35
C PRO A 44 13.19 -7.85 -1.84
N VAL A 45 13.05 -8.34 -0.60
CA VAL A 45 11.74 -8.54 0.05
C VAL A 45 11.04 -7.20 0.24
N PHE A 46 11.76 -6.18 0.73
CA PHE A 46 11.19 -4.86 0.93
C PHE A 46 10.68 -4.23 -0.38
N CYS A 47 11.45 -4.34 -1.47
CA CYS A 47 11.04 -3.85 -2.78
C CYS A 47 9.77 -4.55 -3.30
N LEU A 48 9.63 -5.86 -3.08
CA LEU A 48 8.39 -6.58 -3.40
C LEU A 48 7.21 -6.09 -2.56
N MET A 49 7.42 -5.87 -1.25
CA MET A 49 6.38 -5.32 -0.37
C MET A 49 5.95 -3.92 -0.80
N VAL A 50 6.88 -3.05 -1.21
CA VAL A 50 6.59 -1.71 -1.76
C VAL A 50 5.75 -1.83 -3.05
N GLY A 51 6.14 -2.72 -3.96
CA GLY A 51 5.38 -2.98 -5.19
C GLY A 51 3.95 -3.43 -4.92
N ALA A 52 3.78 -4.38 -4.00
CA ALA A 52 2.46 -4.87 -3.60
C ALA A 52 1.63 -3.79 -2.88
N ALA A 53 2.25 -2.95 -2.05
CA ALA A 53 1.58 -1.87 -1.34
C ALA A 53 0.97 -0.82 -2.28
N ILE A 54 1.60 -0.52 -3.42
CA ILE A 54 1.06 0.42 -4.43
C ILE A 54 -0.30 -0.06 -4.94
N GLY A 55 -0.40 -1.36 -5.26
CA GLY A 55 -1.64 -1.97 -5.73
C GLY A 55 -2.67 -2.08 -4.61
N LEU A 56 -2.33 -2.79 -3.53
CA LEU A 56 -3.24 -3.10 -2.44
C LEU A 56 -3.76 -1.84 -1.71
N GLY A 57 -2.90 -0.84 -1.52
CA GLY A 57 -3.27 0.42 -0.88
C GLY A 57 -4.26 1.26 -1.69
N SER A 58 -4.50 0.90 -2.96
CA SER A 58 -5.42 1.65 -3.80
C SER A 58 -6.90 1.40 -3.48
N ILE A 59 -7.22 0.58 -2.46
CA ILE A 59 -8.59 0.39 -1.96
C ILE A 59 -9.02 1.43 -0.90
N LEU A 60 -8.07 2.16 -0.28
CA LEU A 60 -8.36 2.97 0.91
C LEU A 60 -9.37 4.09 0.69
N THR A 61 -9.37 4.70 -0.50
CA THR A 61 -10.11 5.93 -0.74
C THR A 61 -10.88 5.86 -2.07
N PRO A 62 -12.02 6.58 -2.19
CA PRO A 62 -12.82 6.59 -3.41
C PRO A 62 -12.15 7.30 -4.59
N TYR A 63 -10.98 7.89 -4.40
CA TYR A 63 -10.21 8.57 -5.44
C TYR A 63 -8.87 7.90 -5.74
N ALA A 64 -8.56 6.78 -5.08
CA ALA A 64 -7.26 6.15 -5.22
C ALA A 64 -7.01 5.61 -6.64
N THR A 65 -8.04 5.10 -7.34
CA THR A 65 -7.88 4.58 -8.71
C THR A 65 -8.83 5.24 -9.69
N GLY A 66 -8.53 5.17 -10.99
CA GLY A 66 -9.42 5.70 -12.04
C GLY A 66 -10.86 5.17 -11.96
N PRO A 67 -11.10 3.87 -11.72
CA PRO A 67 -12.45 3.33 -11.54
C PRO A 67 -13.16 3.81 -10.26
N SER A 68 -12.43 4.11 -9.18
CA SER A 68 -13.03 4.40 -7.87
C SER A 68 -13.99 5.61 -7.88
N PRO A 69 -13.65 6.78 -8.48
CA PRO A 69 -14.57 7.91 -8.60
C PRO A 69 -15.80 7.62 -9.44
N ILE A 70 -15.69 6.73 -10.43
CA ILE A 70 -16.82 6.33 -11.29
C ILE A 70 -17.85 5.59 -10.44
N TYR A 71 -17.40 4.61 -9.64
CA TYR A 71 -18.26 3.89 -8.71
C TYR A 71 -18.82 4.81 -7.62
N TYR A 72 -17.98 5.67 -7.05
CA TYR A 72 -18.38 6.62 -6.01
C TYR A 72 -19.42 7.64 -6.51
N GLY A 73 -19.27 8.14 -7.74
CA GLY A 73 -20.19 9.08 -8.38
C GLY A 73 -21.42 8.45 -9.01
N SER A 74 -21.51 7.11 -9.04
CA SER A 74 -22.61 6.39 -9.70
C SER A 74 -23.97 6.50 -8.99
N GLY A 75 -23.99 6.93 -7.72
CA GLY A 75 -25.19 6.97 -6.89
C GLY A 75 -25.63 5.62 -6.30
N TYR A 76 -24.99 4.50 -6.68
CA TYR A 76 -25.29 3.16 -6.14
C TYR A 76 -24.57 2.83 -4.84
N LEU A 77 -23.43 3.46 -4.58
CA LEU A 77 -22.61 3.21 -3.39
C LEU A 77 -22.72 4.39 -2.43
N PRO A 78 -23.35 4.22 -1.25
CA PRO A 78 -23.39 5.27 -0.24
C PRO A 78 -21.97 5.68 0.16
N THR A 79 -21.73 7.00 0.27
CA THR A 79 -20.42 7.55 0.65
C THR A 79 -19.84 6.91 1.91
N VAL A 80 -20.67 6.80 2.96
CA VAL A 80 -20.28 6.23 4.25
C VAL A 80 -19.82 4.77 4.09
N ASP A 81 -20.53 3.99 3.30
CA ASP A 81 -20.18 2.58 3.06
C ASP A 81 -18.89 2.45 2.26
N TYR A 82 -18.67 3.30 1.26
CA TYR A 82 -17.43 3.28 0.49
C TYR A 82 -16.22 3.51 1.39
N TRP A 83 -16.26 4.54 2.25
CA TRP A 83 -15.18 4.85 3.17
C TRP A 83 -15.01 3.78 4.25
N ARG A 84 -16.11 3.26 4.80
CA ARG A 84 -16.08 2.20 5.80
C ARG A 84 -15.48 0.92 5.25
N LEU A 85 -15.92 0.48 4.06
CA LEU A 85 -15.39 -0.70 3.39
C LEU A 85 -13.94 -0.49 2.96
N GLY A 86 -13.59 0.70 2.45
CA GLY A 86 -12.21 1.07 2.12
C GLY A 86 -11.27 0.95 3.32
N ALA A 87 -11.70 1.38 4.50
CA ALA A 87 -10.93 1.22 5.74
C ALA A 87 -10.82 -0.25 6.17
N ILE A 88 -11.92 -1.01 6.13
CA ILE A 88 -11.95 -2.44 6.52
C ILE A 88 -11.05 -3.27 5.59
N PHE A 89 -11.29 -3.21 4.28
CA PHE A 89 -10.49 -3.94 3.30
C PHE A 89 -9.05 -3.42 3.23
N GLY A 90 -8.85 -2.11 3.39
CA GLY A 90 -7.54 -1.50 3.48
C GLY A 90 -6.72 -2.10 4.63
N LEU A 91 -7.32 -2.28 5.81
CA LEU A 91 -6.67 -2.93 6.95
C LEU A 91 -6.41 -4.42 6.70
N ILE A 92 -7.39 -5.15 6.15
CA ILE A 92 -7.23 -6.58 5.81
C ILE A 92 -6.05 -6.77 4.84
N PHE A 93 -5.99 -5.97 3.78
CA PHE A 93 -4.91 -6.05 2.80
C PHE A 93 -3.56 -5.62 3.36
N LEU A 94 -3.51 -4.66 4.28
CA LEU A 94 -2.28 -4.30 4.98
C LEU A 94 -1.77 -5.46 5.85
N VAL A 95 -2.65 -6.10 6.62
CA VAL A 95 -2.29 -7.27 7.43
C VAL A 95 -1.81 -8.41 6.54
N LEU A 96 -2.54 -8.71 5.46
CA LEU A 96 -2.13 -9.73 4.48
C LEU A 96 -0.78 -9.42 3.84
N LEU A 97 -0.51 -8.16 3.49
CA LEU A 97 0.76 -7.72 2.94
C LEU A 97 1.91 -7.92 3.95
N ILE A 98 1.71 -7.57 5.22
CA ILE A 98 2.74 -7.74 6.26
C ILE A 98 3.01 -9.23 6.48
N VAL A 99 1.96 -10.05 6.59
CA VAL A 99 2.09 -11.51 6.79
C VAL A 99 2.80 -12.15 5.59
N THR A 100 2.38 -11.86 4.37
CA THR A 100 3.01 -12.43 3.17
C THR A 100 4.43 -11.91 2.96
N GLY A 101 4.69 -10.63 3.25
CA GLY A 101 6.03 -10.05 3.16
C GLY A 101 7.02 -10.58 4.19
N LEU A 102 6.56 -10.95 5.39
CA LEU A 102 7.44 -11.50 6.44
C LEU A 102 7.62 -13.02 6.33
N LEU A 103 6.59 -13.76 5.89
CA LEU A 103 6.62 -15.22 5.92
C LEU A 103 6.86 -15.86 4.55
N TRP A 104 6.23 -15.34 3.49
CA TRP A 104 6.23 -15.98 2.17
C TRP A 104 7.28 -15.42 1.22
N MET A 105 7.38 -14.09 1.10
CA MET A 105 8.32 -13.44 0.20
C MET A 105 9.80 -13.83 0.44
N PRO A 106 10.28 -13.96 1.70
CA PRO A 106 11.64 -14.43 1.95
C PRO A 106 11.85 -15.86 1.47
N VAL A 107 10.85 -16.74 1.65
CA VAL A 107 10.93 -18.16 1.25
C VAL A 107 11.04 -18.31 -0.26
N VAL A 108 10.35 -17.48 -1.04
CA VAL A 108 10.38 -17.52 -2.52
C VAL A 108 11.66 -16.89 -3.10
N LEU A 109 12.30 -15.99 -2.35
CA LEU A 109 13.51 -15.30 -2.77
C LEU A 109 14.82 -15.99 -2.33
N LEU A 110 14.71 -17.05 -1.53
CA LEU A 110 15.81 -17.97 -1.18
C LEU A 110 16.00 -19.02 -2.28
#